data_AF-A0A957NM64-F1
#
_entry.id   AF-A0A957NM64-F1
#
_cell.length_a   1.000
_cell.length_b   1.000
_cell.length_c   1.000
_cell.angle_alpha   90.00
_cell.angle_beta   90.00
_cell.angle_gamma   90.00
#
_symmetry.space_group_name_H-M   'P 1'
#
loop_
_entity.id
_entity.type
_entity.pdbx_description
1 polymer ?
#
loop_
_entity_poly.entity_id
_entity_poly.type
_entity_poly.pdbx_seq_one_letter_code
_entity_poly.pdbx_strand_id
1 'polypeptide(L)'
;MDKVYWQQPVQLNFQSKGAAFSGVDGNWRYQLTNTAANRALYDITDPLKPVILSIPSGANVQFEDGPAAHDYLLSGPGVNFTPILSKHTPVNFTNG
;
A
#
# COMPACT_ATOMS: atom_id res chain seq x y z
N MET A 1 -4.21 1.71 -32.51
CA MET A 1 -2.96 1.94 -31.76
C MET A 1 -3.01 1.03 -30.55
N ASP A 2 -2.47 -0.17 -30.68
CA ASP A 2 -2.42 -1.15 -29.58
C ASP A 2 -1.27 -0.79 -28.64
N LYS A 3 -1.61 -0.28 -27.45
CA LYS A 3 -0.63 -0.08 -26.38
C LYS A 3 -0.45 -1.41 -25.64
N VAL A 4 0.67 -2.07 -25.87
CA VAL A 4 1.10 -3.20 -25.02
C VAL A 4 1.62 -2.63 -23.72
N TYR A 5 0.79 -2.69 -22.66
CA TYR A 5 1.24 -2.39 -21.30
C TYR A 5 1.98 -3.62 -20.78
N TRP A 6 3.31 -3.58 -20.83
CA TRP A 6 4.14 -4.60 -20.19
C TRP A 6 3.92 -4.51 -18.67
N GLN A 7 3.18 -5.46 -18.11
CA GLN A 7 3.08 -5.61 -16.66
C GLN A 7 4.44 -6.08 -16.14
N GLN A 8 5.19 -5.19 -15.48
CA GLN A 8 6.45 -5.56 -14.84
C GLN A 8 6.13 -6.12 -13.44
N PRO A 9 6.47 -7.37 -13.13
CA PRO A 9 6.22 -7.92 -11.81
C PRO A 9 7.21 -7.32 -10.80
N VAL A 10 6.69 -6.81 -9.67
CA VAL A 10 7.50 -6.34 -8.54
C VAL A 10 7.36 -7.34 -7.41
N GLN A 11 8.47 -7.94 -6.99
CA GLN A 11 8.48 -8.87 -5.87
C GLN A 11 8.92 -8.17 -4.59
N LEU A 12 8.10 -8.27 -3.55
CA LEU A 12 8.36 -7.74 -2.21
C LEU A 12 8.39 -8.90 -1.22
N ASN A 13 9.48 -9.03 -0.46
CA ASN A 13 9.63 -10.10 0.55
C ASN A 13 9.53 -9.50 1.96
N PHE A 14 8.48 -9.87 2.68
CA PHE A 14 8.11 -9.27 3.96
C PHE A 14 8.69 -9.99 5.17
N GLN A 15 9.27 -11.19 5.01
CA GLN A 15 9.89 -11.96 6.10
C GLN A 15 9.01 -12.09 7.37
N SER A 16 7.71 -12.32 7.17
CA SER A 16 6.67 -12.39 8.19
C SER A 16 6.47 -11.09 9.00
N LYS A 17 6.79 -9.93 8.41
CA LYS A 17 6.59 -8.61 9.01
C LYS A 17 5.59 -7.77 8.21
N GLY A 18 5.09 -6.71 8.84
CA GLY A 18 4.40 -5.65 8.09
C GLY A 18 5.41 -4.66 7.49
N ALA A 19 4.99 -3.95 6.45
CA ALA A 19 5.74 -2.82 5.89
C ALA A 19 4.80 -1.91 5.10
N ALA A 20 5.19 -0.63 5.00
CA ALA A 20 4.62 0.29 4.02
C ALA A 20 5.48 0.29 2.76
N PHE A 21 4.85 0.43 1.59
CA PHE A 21 5.53 0.55 0.32
C PHE A 21 4.69 1.39 -0.65
N SER A 22 5.36 2.13 -1.53
CA SER A 22 4.71 2.95 -2.55
C SER A 22 4.72 2.22 -3.88
N GLY A 23 3.61 2.32 -4.60
CA GLY A 23 3.53 1.93 -5.99
C GLY A 23 4.19 2.96 -6.90
N VAL A 24 4.16 2.67 -8.21
CA VAL A 24 4.69 3.54 -9.26
C VAL A 24 3.62 3.72 -10.31
N ASP A 25 3.56 4.88 -10.96
CA ASP A 25 2.64 5.11 -12.08
C ASP A 25 2.82 4.04 -13.17
N GLY A 26 1.71 3.63 -13.76
CA GLY A 26 1.63 2.52 -14.72
C GLY A 26 0.84 1.33 -14.18
N ASN A 27 0.74 0.28 -15.00
CA ASN A 27 0.08 -0.96 -14.62
C ASN A 27 1.12 -1.95 -14.11
N TRP A 28 1.05 -2.29 -12.82
CA TRP A 28 2.02 -3.12 -12.14
C TRP A 28 1.37 -4.35 -11.54
N ARG A 29 2.13 -5.44 -11.43
CA ARG A 29 1.73 -6.65 -10.70
C ARG A 29 2.66 -6.83 -9.51
N TYR A 30 2.14 -6.64 -8.31
CA TYR A 30 2.89 -6.85 -7.08
C TYR A 30 2.77 -8.29 -6.61
N GLN A 31 3.91 -8.90 -6.28
CA GLN A 31 4.03 -10.22 -5.69
C GLN A 31 4.56 -10.06 -4.27
N LEU A 32 3.66 -10.14 -3.29
CA LEU A 32 4.01 -10.10 -1.88
C LEU A 32 4.35 -11.51 -1.42
N THR A 33 5.56 -11.71 -0.90
CA THR A 33 6.07 -13.03 -0.51
C THR A 33 6.46 -13.05 0.96
N ASN A 34 6.34 -14.23 1.58
CA ASN A 34 6.61 -14.46 3.00
C ASN A 34 5.90 -13.44 3.91
N THR A 35 4.63 -13.16 3.67
CA THR A 35 3.79 -12.30 4.52
C THR A 35 3.37 -13.03 5.79
N ALA A 36 3.04 -12.29 6.85
CA ALA A 36 2.57 -12.87 8.12
C ALA A 36 1.22 -13.58 7.97
N ALA A 37 0.90 -14.64 8.71
CA ALA A 37 -0.36 -15.38 8.49
C ALA A 37 -1.64 -14.52 8.69
N ASN A 38 -1.63 -13.61 9.67
CA ASN A 38 -2.72 -12.70 9.97
C ASN A 38 -2.40 -11.27 9.47
N ARG A 39 -2.35 -11.10 8.14
CA ARG A 39 -2.17 -9.78 7.51
C ARG A 39 -3.45 -9.25 6.88
N ALA A 40 -3.50 -7.94 6.77
CA ALA A 40 -4.38 -7.18 5.91
C ALA A 40 -3.53 -6.24 5.06
N LEU A 41 -3.91 -6.05 3.79
CA LEU A 41 -3.34 -5.04 2.93
C LEU A 41 -4.28 -3.84 2.91
N TYR A 42 -3.74 -2.64 3.10
CA TYR A 42 -4.48 -1.40 3.03
C TYR A 42 -3.89 -0.54 1.92
N ASP A 43 -4.77 0.11 1.16
CA ASP A 43 -4.44 1.33 0.42
C ASP A 43 -4.52 2.51 1.39
N ILE A 44 -3.43 3.24 1.50
CA ILE A 44 -3.24 4.39 2.39
C ILE A 44 -2.86 5.65 1.60
N THR A 45 -3.13 5.68 0.29
CA THR A 45 -2.87 6.83 -0.59
C THR A 45 -3.56 8.10 -0.08
N ASP A 46 -4.80 7.97 0.41
CA ASP A 46 -5.41 8.95 1.30
C ASP A 46 -5.23 8.49 2.76
N PRO A 47 -4.29 9.11 3.52
CA PRO A 47 -4.01 8.69 4.89
C PRO A 47 -5.19 8.94 5.85
N LEU A 48 -6.18 9.75 5.47
CA LEU A 48 -7.38 10.01 6.26
C LEU A 48 -8.50 8.99 5.96
N LYS A 49 -8.38 8.22 4.88
CA LYS A 49 -9.39 7.25 4.43
C LYS A 49 -8.73 5.95 3.94
N PRO A 50 -8.06 5.20 4.84
CA PRO A 50 -7.46 3.93 4.48
C PRO A 50 -8.52 2.92 4.03
N VAL A 51 -8.28 2.25 2.90
CA VAL A 51 -9.18 1.25 2.33
C VAL A 51 -8.54 -0.12 2.47
N ILE A 52 -9.25 -1.08 3.06
CA ILE A 52 -8.78 -2.46 3.13
C ILE A 52 -8.94 -3.14 1.76
N LEU A 53 -7.85 -3.72 1.25
CA LEU A 53 -7.86 -4.48 0.02
C LEU A 53 -8.07 -5.96 0.31
N SER A 54 -8.97 -6.59 -0.45
CA SER A 54 -9.20 -8.02 -0.37
C SER A 54 -8.06 -8.76 -1.06
N ILE A 55 -7.28 -9.51 -0.28
CA ILE A 55 -6.21 -10.36 -0.79
C ILE A 55 -6.48 -11.83 -0.42
N PRO A 56 -6.08 -12.80 -1.26
CA PRO A 56 -6.19 -14.22 -0.92
C PRO A 56 -5.54 -14.54 0.42
N SER A 57 -5.94 -15.63 1.07
CA SER A 57 -5.22 -16.15 2.25
C SER A 57 -3.86 -16.76 1.86
N GLY A 58 -2.94 -16.91 2.82
CA GLY A 58 -1.63 -17.55 2.62
C GLY A 58 -0.43 -16.59 2.63
N ALA A 59 0.79 -17.10 2.75
CA ALA A 59 1.97 -16.25 2.93
C ALA A 59 2.40 -15.51 1.64
N ASN A 60 1.97 -15.95 0.46
CA ASN A 60 2.33 -15.37 -0.82
C ASN A 60 1.06 -14.94 -1.56
N VAL A 61 0.98 -13.66 -1.95
CA VAL A 61 -0.17 -13.12 -2.67
C VAL A 61 0.28 -12.25 -3.82
N GLN A 62 -0.62 -12.06 -4.78
CA GLN A 62 -0.41 -11.22 -5.94
C GLN A 62 -1.59 -10.28 -6.06
N PHE A 63 -1.32 -9.02 -6.42
CA PHE A 63 -2.36 -8.07 -6.79
C PHE A 63 -1.85 -7.15 -7.91
N GLU A 64 -2.77 -6.51 -8.60
CA GLU A 64 -2.48 -5.56 -9.68
C GLU A 64 -2.89 -4.15 -9.24
N ASP A 65 -2.13 -3.16 -9.71
CA ASP A 65 -2.33 -1.74 -9.45
C ASP A 65 -2.13 -0.96 -10.75
N GLY A 66 -2.72 0.23 -10.84
CA GLY A 66 -2.57 1.15 -11.95
C GLY A 66 -3.87 1.82 -12.40
N PRO A 67 -3.78 2.88 -13.23
CA PRO A 67 -2.54 3.45 -13.77
C PRO A 67 -1.86 4.48 -12.84
N ALA A 68 -2.51 4.90 -11.76
CA ALA A 68 -1.96 5.84 -10.79
C ALA A 68 -1.18 5.10 -9.71
N ALA A 69 -0.09 5.70 -9.21
CA ALA A 69 0.60 5.20 -8.03
C ALA A 69 -0.28 5.30 -6.77
N HIS A 70 -0.24 4.24 -5.94
CA HIS A 70 -0.89 4.19 -4.64
C HIS A 70 0.13 3.86 -3.54
N ASP A 71 -0.13 4.31 -2.33
CA ASP A 71 0.65 3.92 -1.15
C ASP A 71 -0.06 2.77 -0.43
N TYR A 72 0.71 1.76 -0.03
CA TYR A 72 0.18 0.56 0.58
C TYR A 72 0.79 0.28 1.95
N LEU A 73 0.00 -0.33 2.81
CA LEU A 73 0.42 -0.87 4.09
C LEU A 73 0.01 -2.33 4.21
N LEU A 74 0.99 -3.20 4.38
CA LEU A 74 0.76 -4.57 4.81
C LEU A 74 0.88 -4.67 6.34
N SER A 75 -0.19 -5.06 7.01
CA SER A 75 -0.14 -5.31 8.46
C SER A 75 0.61 -6.60 8.78
N GLY A 76 1.26 -6.62 9.94
CA GLY A 76 1.98 -7.78 10.44
C GLY A 76 2.81 -7.44 11.66
N PRO A 77 3.53 -8.41 12.24
CA PRO A 77 4.50 -8.13 13.30
C PRO A 77 5.57 -7.13 12.86
N GLY A 78 6.12 -6.33 13.78
CA GLY A 78 7.25 -5.44 13.49
C GLY A 78 6.90 -4.11 12.81
N VAL A 79 5.66 -3.89 12.37
CA VAL A 79 5.14 -2.51 12.21
C VAL A 79 4.79 -1.99 13.60
N ASN A 80 5.80 -1.54 14.34
CA ASN A 80 5.58 -0.68 15.49
C ASN A 80 5.09 0.67 14.94
N PHE A 81 3.78 0.78 14.72
CA PHE A 81 3.13 2.06 14.57
C PHE A 81 3.23 2.79 15.90
N THR A 82 4.20 3.70 16.01
CA THR A 82 3.99 4.89 16.82
C THR A 82 3.32 5.88 15.87
N PRO A 83 1.97 5.94 15.80
CA PRO A 83 1.31 6.95 14.99
C PRO A 83 1.79 8.31 15.52
N ILE A 84 2.55 9.04 14.71
CA ILE A 84 2.85 10.43 15.01
C ILE A 84 1.54 11.17 14.69
N LEU A 85 0.76 11.45 15.73
CA LEU A 85 -0.35 12.41 15.65
C LEU A 85 0.24 13.78 15.34
N SER A 86 0.51 14.06 14.07
CA SER A 86 0.77 15.41 13.59
C SER A 86 -0.56 16.14 13.58
N LYS A 87 -0.76 17.00 14.58
CA LYS A 87 -1.92 17.88 14.66
C LYS A 87 -1.94 18.73 13.39
N HIS A 88 -2.95 18.54 12.55
CA HIS A 88 -3.14 19.37 11.37
C HIS A 88 -3.25 20.83 11.83
N THR A 89 -2.39 21.72 11.35
CA THR A 89 -2.57 23.16 11.58
C THR A 89 -3.82 23.59 10.80
N PRO A 90 -4.84 24.15 11.46
CA PRO A 90 -5.99 24.70 10.76
C PRO A 90 -5.52 25.78 9.78
N VAL A 91 -5.98 25.70 8.53
CA VAL A 91 -5.79 26.79 7.57
C VAL A 91 -6.65 27.96 8.05
N ASN A 92 -6.00 29.00 8.57
CA ASN A 92 -6.69 30.24 8.94
C ASN A 92 -7.10 30.98 7.65
N PHE A 93 -8.39 30.98 7.33
CA PHE A 93 -8.96 31.91 6.36
C PHE A 93 -9.16 33.26 7.05
N THR A 94 -8.16 34.14 6.98
CA THR A 94 -8.37 35.56 7.27
C THR A 94 -8.69 36.25 5.95
N ASN A 95 -9.98 36.45 5.69
CA ASN A 95 -10.45 37.48 4.76
C ASN A 95 -10.69 38.74 5.58
N GLY A 96 -9.97 39.82 5.27
CA GLY A 96 -10.14 41.14 5.88
C GLY A 96 -8.87 41.95 5.88
#